data_AF-A0A354V0Y0-F1
#
_entry.id   AF-A0A354V0Y0-F1
#
_cell.length_a   1.000
_cell.length_b   1.000
_cell.length_c   1.000
_cell.angle_alpha   90.00
_cell.angle_beta   90.00
_cell.angle_gamma   90.00
#
_symmetry.space_group_name_H-M   'P 1'
#
loop_
_entity.id
_entity.type
_entity.pdbx_description
1 polymer ?
#
loop_
_entity_poly.entity_id
_entity_poly.type
_entity_poly.pdbx_seq_one_letter_code
_entity_poly.pdbx_strand_id
1 'polypeptide(L)'
;MPSRSVRWLGWVGLFVLATPARAQAVDDRSVCQQVGRAAEQAFDLPPGVLVAIGKAESAQWPWTANVDGAAEMYRSKAEALEALTRVRSPRPANMDIGCFQISMRYHPNAFASMDQALDPAVNANYAAQFLRTLHERTGDWPRAIGLYHSATETLEADYRNRVMALWKDAPAEPVVDEAPRWRVISIGVAVQPGVRVWSLSTMPAAVGGVSLPRVITSQR
;
A
#
# COMPACT_ATOMS: atom_id res chain seq x y z
N MET A 1 61.93 51.28 31.37
CA MET A 1 61.25 49.98 31.15
C MET A 1 59.76 50.25 30.97
N PRO A 2 59.15 50.04 29.79
CA PRO A 2 57.70 50.10 29.68
C PRO A 2 57.10 48.69 29.79
N SER A 3 56.09 48.54 30.66
CA SER A 3 55.29 47.33 30.79
C SER A 3 54.31 47.21 29.62
N ARG A 4 54.20 46.01 29.04
CA ARG A 4 53.26 45.70 27.95
C ARG A 4 51.99 45.10 28.54
N SER A 5 50.87 45.79 28.37
CA SER A 5 49.53 45.26 28.66
C SER A 5 49.04 44.40 27.48
N VAL A 6 48.68 43.14 27.73
CA VAL A 6 48.02 42.27 26.75
C VAL A 6 46.52 42.40 26.91
N ARG A 7 45.83 42.89 25.87
CA ARG A 7 44.36 42.96 25.81
C ARG A 7 43.85 41.67 25.16
N TRP A 8 43.07 40.89 25.90
CA TRP A 8 42.35 39.73 25.35
C TRP A 8 41.00 40.21 24.80
N LEU A 9 40.80 40.12 23.48
CA LEU A 9 39.51 40.28 22.82
C LEU A 9 38.84 38.91 22.76
N GLY A 10 37.81 38.70 23.59
CA GLY A 10 36.99 37.49 23.56
C GLY A 10 36.06 37.49 22.35
N TRP A 11 36.11 36.42 21.54
CA TRP A 11 35.14 36.14 20.50
C TRP A 11 34.03 35.26 21.07
N VAL A 12 32.82 35.79 21.20
CA VAL A 12 31.61 34.99 21.47
C VAL A 12 31.06 34.53 20.13
N GLY A 13 31.37 33.29 19.75
CA GLY A 13 30.80 32.65 18.56
C GLY A 13 29.37 32.18 18.83
N LEU A 14 28.40 32.74 18.10
CA LEU A 14 27.01 32.29 18.10
C LEU A 14 26.90 30.97 17.32
N PHE A 15 26.82 29.84 18.02
CA PHE A 15 26.52 28.54 17.40
C PHE A 15 25.03 28.45 17.09
N VAL A 16 24.66 28.58 15.81
CA VAL A 16 23.33 28.23 15.31
C VAL A 16 23.24 26.71 15.24
N LEU A 17 22.55 26.10 16.19
CA LEU A 17 22.24 24.66 16.16
C LEU A 17 21.15 24.41 15.12
N ALA A 18 21.54 23.92 13.94
CA ALA A 18 20.60 23.43 12.94
C ALA A 18 19.95 22.14 13.46
N THR A 19 18.65 22.17 13.74
CA THR A 19 17.88 20.96 14.07
C THR A 19 17.72 20.10 12.82
N PRO A 20 18.11 18.80 12.84
CA PRO A 20 17.87 17.92 11.71
C PRO A 20 16.36 17.70 11.53
N ALA A 21 15.87 18.00 10.32
CA ALA A 21 14.50 17.64 9.93
C ALA A 21 14.38 16.11 9.94
N ARG A 22 13.51 15.60 10.81
CA ARG A 22 13.22 14.17 10.90
C ARG A 22 12.30 13.81 9.73
N ALA A 23 12.83 13.17 8.68
CA ALA A 23 12.00 12.60 7.63
C ALA A 23 11.05 11.57 8.28
N GLN A 24 9.74 11.80 8.18
CA GLN A 24 8.76 10.79 8.56
C GLN A 24 8.94 9.62 7.58
N ALA A 25 9.35 8.46 8.08
CA ALA A 25 9.30 7.24 7.29
C ALA A 25 7.81 7.00 6.98
N VAL A 26 7.43 7.15 5.71
CA VAL A 26 6.11 6.76 5.24
C VAL A 26 5.93 5.30 5.60
N ASP A 27 4.89 4.97 6.38
CA ASP A 27 4.55 3.57 6.61
C ASP A 27 4.14 2.98 5.26
N ASP A 28 4.92 2.05 4.73
CA ASP A 28 4.67 1.44 3.42
C ASP A 28 3.26 0.82 3.34
N ARG A 29 2.67 0.41 4.47
CA ARG A 29 1.28 -0.06 4.53
C ARG A 29 0.27 1.03 4.22
N SER A 30 0.57 2.26 4.64
CA SER A 30 -0.27 3.43 4.36
C SER A 30 -0.25 3.79 2.87
N VAL A 31 0.79 3.41 2.11
CA VAL A 31 0.90 3.71 0.68
C VAL A 31 -0.24 3.04 -0.08
N CYS A 32 -0.46 1.74 0.09
CA CYS A 32 -1.56 1.02 -0.59
C CYS A 32 -2.94 1.60 -0.26
N GLN A 33 -3.14 2.07 0.98
CA GLN A 33 -4.38 2.73 1.37
C GLN A 33 -4.56 4.07 0.64
N GLN A 34 -3.52 4.90 0.62
CA GLN A 34 -3.56 6.23 0.01
C GLN A 34 -3.80 6.16 -1.49
N VAL A 35 -3.04 5.32 -2.20
CA VAL A 35 -3.22 5.13 -3.66
C VAL A 35 -4.55 4.47 -3.98
N GLY A 36 -5.04 3.56 -3.12
CA GLY A 36 -6.36 2.95 -3.24
C GLY A 36 -7.46 4.00 -3.17
N ARG A 37 -7.46 4.87 -2.15
CA ARG A 37 -8.45 5.97 -2.02
C ARG A 37 -8.38 6.95 -3.18
N ALA A 38 -7.17 7.32 -3.60
CA ALA A 38 -7.00 8.21 -4.75
C ALA A 38 -7.59 7.61 -6.03
N ALA A 39 -7.37 6.31 -6.27
CA ALA A 39 -7.93 5.61 -7.41
C ALA A 39 -9.46 5.41 -7.28
N GLU A 40 -9.98 5.17 -6.07
CA GLU A 40 -11.44 5.14 -5.84
C GLU A 40 -12.11 6.44 -6.27
N GLN A 41 -11.53 7.58 -5.89
CA GLN A 41 -12.02 8.91 -6.29
C GLN A 41 -11.92 9.13 -7.79
N ALA A 42 -10.81 8.73 -8.42
CA ALA A 42 -10.58 8.95 -9.85
C ALA A 42 -11.50 8.11 -10.77
N PHE A 43 -12.01 6.99 -10.28
CA PHE A 43 -12.83 6.05 -11.05
C PHE A 43 -14.28 5.92 -10.55
N ASP A 44 -14.71 6.85 -9.68
CA ASP A 44 -16.05 6.86 -9.06
C ASP A 44 -16.42 5.51 -8.45
N LEU A 45 -15.50 4.94 -7.66
CA LEU A 45 -15.73 3.72 -6.90
C LEU A 45 -16.28 4.04 -5.51
N PRO A 46 -17.03 3.11 -4.90
CA PRO A 46 -17.46 3.26 -3.53
C PRO A 46 -16.26 3.46 -2.57
N PRO A 47 -16.30 4.46 -1.67
CA PRO A 47 -15.20 4.72 -0.76
C PRO A 47 -14.81 3.49 0.08
N GLY A 48 -13.50 3.21 0.13
CA GLY A 48 -12.91 2.12 0.90
C GLY A 48 -12.93 0.73 0.24
N VAL A 49 -13.51 0.57 -0.95
CA VAL A 49 -13.57 -0.74 -1.62
C VAL A 49 -12.18 -1.26 -2.02
N LEU A 50 -11.31 -0.42 -2.58
CA LEU A 50 -9.92 -0.78 -2.88
C LEU A 50 -9.11 -0.87 -1.60
N VAL A 51 -9.38 -0.07 -0.57
CA VAL A 51 -8.73 -0.24 0.74
C VAL A 51 -8.98 -1.65 1.31
N ALA A 52 -10.21 -2.16 1.17
CA ALA A 52 -10.59 -3.51 1.58
C ALA A 52 -9.95 -4.58 0.69
N ILE A 53 -9.96 -4.40 -0.64
CA ILE A 53 -9.30 -5.30 -1.59
C ILE A 53 -7.79 -5.39 -1.28
N GLY A 54 -7.09 -4.27 -1.16
CA GLY A 54 -5.65 -4.26 -0.84
C GLY A 54 -5.33 -4.98 0.48
N LYS A 55 -6.24 -4.91 1.47
CA LYS A 55 -6.11 -5.68 2.73
C LYS A 55 -6.33 -7.18 2.52
N ALA A 56 -7.27 -7.58 1.67
CA ALA A 56 -7.49 -8.99 1.32
C ALA A 56 -6.32 -9.58 0.52
N GLU A 57 -5.77 -8.79 -0.40
CA GLU A 57 -4.79 -9.21 -1.41
C GLU A 57 -3.36 -9.26 -0.88
N SER A 58 -2.92 -8.20 -0.21
CA SER A 58 -1.51 -8.02 0.15
C SER A 58 -1.28 -7.64 1.61
N ALA A 59 -2.34 -7.65 2.42
CA ALA A 59 -2.33 -7.00 3.74
C ALA A 59 -1.82 -5.55 3.68
N GLN A 60 -2.10 -4.87 2.56
CA GLN A 60 -1.68 -3.51 2.22
C GLN A 60 -0.17 -3.32 2.07
N TRP A 61 0.58 -4.37 1.77
CA TRP A 61 2.02 -4.26 1.56
C TRP A 61 2.34 -4.07 0.05
N PRO A 62 2.94 -2.94 -0.36
CA PRO A 62 3.05 -2.57 -1.78
C PRO A 62 4.03 -3.44 -2.56
N TRP A 63 5.00 -4.04 -1.88
CA TRP A 63 6.03 -4.88 -2.50
C TRP A 63 5.74 -6.35 -2.25
N THR A 64 4.48 -6.74 -2.45
CA THR A 64 4.02 -8.13 -2.38
C THR A 64 4.01 -8.71 -3.79
N ALA A 65 4.48 -9.95 -3.94
CA ALA A 65 4.28 -10.70 -5.16
C ALA A 65 3.89 -12.14 -4.84
N ASN A 66 2.99 -12.70 -5.65
CA ASN A 66 2.76 -14.13 -5.73
C ASN A 66 3.42 -14.65 -7.00
N VAL A 67 4.24 -15.69 -6.91
CA VAL A 67 4.82 -16.39 -8.06
C VAL A 67 4.43 -17.86 -8.00
N ASP A 68 3.60 -18.32 -8.95
CA ASP A 68 3.12 -19.70 -9.06
C ASP A 68 2.50 -20.27 -7.77
N GLY A 69 1.88 -19.41 -6.95
CA GLY A 69 1.24 -19.74 -5.68
C GLY A 69 2.09 -19.42 -4.44
N ALA A 70 3.37 -19.08 -4.60
CA ALA A 70 4.25 -18.68 -3.52
C ALA A 70 4.20 -17.16 -3.33
N ALA A 71 3.58 -16.73 -2.23
CA ALA A 71 3.46 -15.32 -1.87
C ALA A 71 4.61 -14.85 -1.00
N GLU A 72 5.22 -13.72 -1.36
CA GLU A 72 6.33 -13.09 -0.65
C GLU A 72 6.10 -11.58 -0.50
N MET A 73 6.57 -11.02 0.62
CA MET A 73 6.59 -9.59 0.89
C MET A 73 8.05 -9.14 0.99
N TYR A 74 8.46 -8.24 0.09
CA TYR A 74 9.82 -7.71 0.03
C TYR A 74 9.95 -6.44 0.86
N ARG A 75 11.18 -6.04 1.25
CA ARG A 75 11.44 -4.85 2.07
C ARG A 75 11.61 -3.57 1.26
N SER A 76 11.61 -3.66 -0.07
CA SER A 76 11.64 -2.50 -0.97
C SER A 76 11.14 -2.87 -2.36
N LYS A 77 10.73 -1.86 -3.14
CA LYS A 77 10.48 -2.02 -4.58
C LYS A 77 11.69 -2.61 -5.32
N ALA A 78 12.89 -2.17 -4.96
CA ALA A 78 14.13 -2.64 -5.58
C ALA A 78 14.37 -4.15 -5.32
N GLU A 79 14.17 -4.59 -4.08
CA GLU A 79 14.27 -6.02 -3.72
C GLU A 79 13.22 -6.86 -4.45
N ALA A 80 11.97 -6.38 -4.52
CA ALA A 80 10.91 -7.05 -5.27
C ALA A 80 11.26 -7.17 -6.76
N LEU A 81 11.73 -6.09 -7.38
CA LEU A 81 12.12 -6.07 -8.79
C LEU A 81 13.29 -7.03 -9.06
N GLU A 82 14.29 -7.04 -8.19
CA GLU A 82 15.43 -7.94 -8.29
C GLU A 82 15.02 -9.41 -8.14
N ALA A 83 14.12 -9.72 -7.19
CA ALA A 83 13.56 -11.07 -7.03
C ALA A 83 12.77 -11.51 -8.27
N LEU A 84 11.87 -10.67 -8.77
CA LEU A 84 10.98 -10.99 -9.90
C LEU A 84 11.72 -11.12 -11.23
N THR A 85 12.78 -10.34 -11.44
CA THR A 85 13.63 -10.46 -12.64
C THR A 85 14.50 -11.72 -12.64
N ARG A 86 14.74 -12.32 -11.47
CA ARG A 86 15.46 -13.60 -11.34
C ARG A 86 14.57 -14.83 -11.48
N VAL A 87 13.25 -14.68 -11.53
CA VAL A 87 12.34 -15.81 -11.71
C VAL A 87 12.65 -16.48 -13.06
N ARG A 88 13.13 -17.72 -12.99
CA ARG A 88 13.35 -18.58 -14.16
C ARG A 88 12.33 -19.70 -14.10
N SER A 89 11.52 -19.83 -15.15
CA SER A 89 10.54 -20.90 -15.27
C SER A 89 10.50 -21.40 -16.72
N PRO A 90 10.29 -22.71 -16.95
CA PRO A 90 10.14 -23.26 -18.30
C PRO A 90 8.88 -22.77 -19.02
N ARG A 91 7.97 -22.09 -18.31
CA ARG A 91 6.80 -21.39 -18.86
C ARG A 91 6.74 -19.99 -18.25
N PRO A 92 6.02 -19.03 -18.85
CA PRO A 92 5.75 -17.75 -18.19
C PRO A 92 5.14 -18.02 -16.81
N ALA A 93 5.81 -17.56 -15.75
CA ALA A 93 5.34 -17.76 -14.39
C ALA A 93 4.02 -17.00 -14.18
N ASN A 94 3.11 -17.60 -13.42
CA ASN A 94 1.88 -16.93 -13.02
C ASN A 94 2.20 -15.98 -11.87
N MET A 95 2.34 -14.69 -12.17
CA MET A 95 2.68 -13.68 -11.19
C MET A 95 1.50 -12.76 -10.88
N ASP A 96 1.26 -12.50 -9.61
CA ASP A 96 0.31 -11.48 -9.13
C ASP A 96 1.08 -10.41 -8.34
N ILE A 97 0.92 -9.13 -8.69
CA ILE A 97 1.86 -8.07 -8.28
C ILE A 97 1.20 -6.95 -7.48
N GLY A 98 1.86 -6.52 -6.41
CA GLY A 98 1.64 -5.26 -5.73
C GLY A 98 0.48 -5.24 -4.74
N CYS A 99 0.06 -4.02 -4.37
CA CYS A 99 -1.01 -3.76 -3.42
C CYS A 99 -2.30 -4.55 -3.71
N PHE A 100 -2.66 -4.65 -4.99
CA PHE A 100 -3.94 -5.20 -5.46
C PHE A 100 -3.79 -6.51 -6.24
N GLN A 101 -2.61 -7.14 -6.16
CA GLN A 101 -2.29 -8.46 -6.73
C GLN A 101 -2.78 -8.63 -8.18
N ILE A 102 -2.39 -7.69 -9.05
CA ILE A 102 -2.78 -7.73 -10.47
C ILE A 102 -2.09 -8.90 -11.16
N SER A 103 -2.88 -9.79 -11.75
CA SER A 103 -2.39 -11.01 -12.37
C SER A 103 -1.79 -10.77 -13.76
N MET A 104 -0.49 -11.01 -13.91
CA MET A 104 0.20 -10.86 -15.19
C MET A 104 -0.20 -11.92 -16.23
N ARG A 105 -0.78 -13.04 -15.79
CA ARG A 105 -1.30 -14.07 -16.69
C ARG A 105 -2.58 -13.62 -17.39
N TYR A 106 -3.49 -12.99 -16.66
CA TYR A 106 -4.79 -12.56 -17.18
C TYR A 106 -4.77 -11.13 -17.71
N HIS A 107 -3.82 -10.32 -17.24
CA HIS A 107 -3.64 -8.93 -17.63
C HIS A 107 -2.22 -8.68 -18.16
N PRO A 108 -1.77 -9.41 -19.21
CA PRO A 108 -0.39 -9.34 -19.68
C PRO A 108 0.03 -7.96 -20.19
N ASN A 109 -0.95 -7.13 -20.57
CA ASN A 109 -0.74 -5.77 -21.08
C ASN A 109 -1.13 -4.68 -20.07
N ALA A 110 -1.32 -5.02 -18.78
CA ALA A 110 -1.66 -4.04 -17.74
C ALA A 110 -0.56 -2.99 -17.55
N PHE A 111 0.70 -3.40 -17.70
CA PHE A 111 1.87 -2.58 -17.42
C PHE A 111 2.92 -2.76 -18.52
N ALA A 112 3.65 -1.69 -18.82
CA ALA A 112 4.76 -1.71 -19.77
C ALA A 112 6.01 -2.39 -19.20
N SER A 113 6.11 -2.53 -17.87
CA SER A 113 7.23 -3.19 -17.21
C SER A 113 6.89 -3.67 -15.80
N MET A 114 7.72 -4.55 -15.24
CA MET A 114 7.59 -4.99 -13.84
C MET A 114 7.83 -3.84 -12.84
N ASP A 115 8.70 -2.89 -13.19
CA ASP A 115 8.90 -1.69 -12.38
C ASP A 115 7.61 -0.88 -12.25
N GLN A 116 6.87 -0.74 -13.35
CA GLN A 116 5.56 -0.09 -13.37
C GLN A 116 4.50 -0.92 -12.64
N ALA A 117 4.52 -2.25 -12.75
CA ALA A 117 3.60 -3.12 -12.01
C ALA A 117 3.76 -3.00 -10.48
N LEU A 118 4.99 -2.77 -10.01
CA LEU A 118 5.35 -2.53 -8.61
C LEU A 118 5.18 -1.07 -8.17
N ASP A 119 4.82 -0.15 -9.06
CA ASP A 119 4.44 1.21 -8.69
C ASP A 119 3.04 1.19 -8.05
N PRO A 120 2.89 1.55 -6.76
CA PRO A 120 1.61 1.42 -6.07
C PRO A 120 0.48 2.24 -6.70
N ALA A 121 0.77 3.42 -7.26
CA ALA A 121 -0.24 4.27 -7.87
C ALA A 121 -0.69 3.71 -9.22
N VAL A 122 0.24 3.21 -10.04
CA VAL A 122 -0.13 2.57 -11.31
C VAL A 122 -0.89 1.25 -11.06
N ASN A 123 -0.47 0.47 -10.08
CA ASN A 123 -1.15 -0.75 -9.64
C ASN A 123 -2.60 -0.44 -9.19
N ALA A 124 -2.80 0.63 -8.40
CA ALA A 124 -4.12 1.08 -7.95
C ALA A 124 -5.04 1.51 -9.09
N ASN A 125 -4.51 2.31 -10.03
CA ASN A 125 -5.28 2.79 -11.17
C ASN A 125 -5.78 1.64 -12.04
N TYR A 126 -4.93 0.63 -12.26
CA TYR A 126 -5.35 -0.57 -13.00
C TYR A 126 -6.44 -1.35 -12.25
N ALA A 127 -6.25 -1.58 -10.94
CA ALA A 127 -7.24 -2.24 -10.10
C ALA A 127 -8.59 -1.52 -10.15
N ALA A 128 -8.58 -0.19 -10.04
CA ALA A 128 -9.76 0.65 -10.05
C ALA A 128 -10.51 0.57 -11.39
N GLN A 129 -9.79 0.73 -12.50
CA GLN A 129 -10.34 0.62 -13.85
C GLN A 129 -10.98 -0.76 -14.08
N PHE A 130 -10.30 -1.82 -13.65
CA PHE A 130 -10.80 -3.17 -13.82
C PHE A 130 -12.07 -3.41 -12.99
N LEU A 131 -12.07 -3.02 -11.70
CA LEU A 131 -13.24 -3.13 -10.84
C LEU A 131 -14.43 -2.33 -11.38
N ARG A 132 -14.18 -1.12 -11.91
CA ARG A 132 -15.20 -0.31 -12.57
C ARG A 132 -15.81 -1.02 -13.77
N THR A 133 -14.96 -1.60 -14.63
CA THR A 133 -15.41 -2.36 -15.81
C THR A 133 -16.27 -3.56 -15.41
N LEU A 134 -15.92 -4.26 -14.33
CA LEU A 134 -16.72 -5.36 -13.80
C LEU A 134 -18.07 -4.86 -13.30
N HIS A 135 -18.10 -3.76 -12.56
CA HIS A 135 -19.34 -3.16 -12.09
C HIS A 135 -20.24 -2.71 -13.23
N GLU A 136 -19.70 -2.11 -14.28
CA GLU A 136 -20.47 -1.73 -15.48
C GLU A 136 -21.13 -2.93 -16.17
N ARG A 137 -20.52 -4.12 -16.07
CA ARG A 137 -21.08 -5.37 -16.61
C ARG A 137 -22.11 -6.01 -15.70
N THR A 138 -21.96 -5.87 -14.38
CA THR A 138 -22.80 -6.57 -13.40
C THR A 138 -23.95 -5.72 -12.88
N GLY A 139 -23.77 -4.40 -12.82
CA GLY A 139 -24.65 -3.46 -12.11
C GLY A 139 -24.66 -3.66 -10.59
N ASP A 140 -23.74 -4.45 -10.04
CA ASP A 140 -23.74 -4.87 -8.63
C ASP A 140 -22.31 -4.92 -8.09
N TRP A 141 -22.03 -4.11 -7.07
CA TRP A 141 -20.70 -3.98 -6.46
C TRP A 141 -20.23 -5.29 -5.79
N PRO A 142 -21.02 -5.96 -4.94
CA PRO A 142 -20.63 -7.27 -4.40
C PRO A 142 -20.22 -8.28 -5.49
N ARG A 143 -21.00 -8.40 -6.57
CA ARG A 143 -20.67 -9.28 -7.69
C ARG A 143 -19.41 -8.85 -8.43
N ALA A 144 -19.21 -7.54 -8.64
CA ALA A 144 -17.99 -7.01 -9.25
C ALA A 144 -16.75 -7.33 -8.40
N ILE A 145 -16.85 -7.22 -7.07
CA ILE A 145 -15.78 -7.57 -6.12
C ILE A 145 -15.43 -9.05 -6.21
N GLY A 146 -16.43 -9.95 -6.24
CA GLY A 146 -16.13 -11.37 -6.40
C GLY A 146 -15.44 -11.66 -7.74
N LEU A 147 -15.95 -11.09 -8.83
CA LEU A 147 -15.39 -11.26 -10.17
C LEU A 147 -14.02 -10.63 -10.35
N TYR A 148 -13.66 -9.66 -9.50
CA TYR A 148 -12.30 -9.13 -9.44
C TYR A 148 -11.32 -10.26 -9.18
N HIS A 149 -11.66 -11.18 -8.28
CA HIS A 149 -10.85 -12.35 -8.00
C HIS A 149 -11.12 -13.49 -8.99
N SER A 150 -12.36 -13.97 -9.15
CA SER A 150 -12.57 -15.13 -9.99
C SER A 150 -13.96 -15.18 -10.61
N ALA A 151 -14.04 -15.74 -11.82
CA ALA A 151 -15.30 -16.13 -12.43
C ALA A 151 -15.78 -17.52 -11.97
N THR A 152 -14.95 -18.30 -11.27
CA THR A 152 -15.36 -19.57 -10.66
C THR A 152 -16.26 -19.28 -9.46
N GLU A 153 -17.51 -19.73 -9.50
CA GLU A 153 -18.58 -19.36 -8.55
C GLU A 153 -18.19 -19.50 -7.07
N THR A 154 -17.54 -20.59 -6.67
CA THR A 154 -17.16 -20.81 -5.27
C THR A 154 -16.05 -19.85 -4.83
N LEU A 155 -14.99 -19.70 -5.63
CA LEU A 155 -13.87 -18.79 -5.34
C LEU A 155 -14.32 -17.33 -5.31
N GLU A 156 -15.18 -16.98 -6.26
CA GLU A 156 -15.83 -15.68 -6.37
C GLU A 156 -16.61 -15.35 -5.09
N ALA A 157 -17.44 -16.29 -4.62
CA ALA A 157 -18.27 -16.09 -3.44
C ALA A 157 -17.44 -15.96 -2.16
N ASP A 158 -16.43 -16.83 -1.99
CA ASP A 158 -15.54 -16.80 -0.82
C ASP A 158 -14.78 -15.48 -0.74
N TYR A 159 -14.22 -15.04 -1.87
CA TYR A 159 -13.50 -13.77 -1.95
C TYR A 159 -14.40 -12.57 -1.71
N ARG A 160 -15.57 -12.52 -2.37
CA ARG A 160 -16.56 -11.47 -2.14
C ARG A 160 -16.89 -11.36 -0.66
N ASN A 161 -17.20 -12.46 0.00
CA ASN A 161 -17.55 -12.45 1.43
C ASN A 161 -16.41 -11.90 2.30
N ARG A 162 -15.15 -12.29 1.99
CA ARG A 162 -13.97 -11.80 2.69
C ARG A 162 -13.79 -10.28 2.51
N VAL A 163 -13.86 -9.77 1.29
CA VAL A 163 -13.69 -8.33 1.03
C VAL A 163 -14.85 -7.53 1.63
N MET A 164 -16.09 -8.01 1.51
CA MET A 164 -17.25 -7.34 2.09
C MET A 164 -17.16 -7.24 3.62
N ALA A 165 -16.58 -8.24 4.30
CA ALA A 165 -16.31 -8.14 5.74
C ALA A 165 -15.28 -7.03 6.04
N LEU A 166 -14.17 -6.98 5.30
CA LEU A 166 -13.15 -5.95 5.46
C LEU A 166 -13.64 -4.54 5.12
N TRP A 167 -14.58 -4.44 4.17
CA TRP A 167 -15.11 -3.17 3.70
C TRP A 167 -16.11 -2.56 4.70
N LYS A 168 -16.90 -3.38 5.39
CA LYS A 168 -17.74 -2.91 6.51
C LYS A 168 -16.94 -2.32 7.66
N ASP A 169 -15.74 -2.85 7.88
CA ASP A 169 -14.80 -2.38 8.91
C ASP A 169 -13.91 -1.22 8.43
N ALA A 170 -13.98 -0.86 7.14
CA ALA A 170 -13.28 0.32 6.66
C ALA A 170 -13.99 1.54 7.25
N PRO A 171 -13.29 2.44 7.97
CA PRO A 171 -13.93 3.66 8.43
C PRO A 171 -14.49 4.36 7.20
N ALA A 172 -15.80 4.61 7.21
CA ALA A 172 -16.43 5.52 6.27
C ALA A 172 -15.56 6.79 6.27
N GLU A 173 -15.18 7.29 5.10
CA GLU A 173 -14.67 8.67 5.08
C GLU A 173 -15.70 9.53 5.80
N PRO A 174 -15.29 10.45 6.69
CA PRO A 174 -16.25 11.41 7.20
C PRO A 174 -16.87 12.06 5.97
N VAL A 175 -18.19 11.88 5.80
CA VAL A 175 -18.96 12.65 4.84
C VAL A 175 -18.78 14.09 5.27
N VAL A 176 -17.83 14.78 4.64
CA VAL A 176 -17.65 16.22 4.77
C VAL A 176 -18.78 16.86 3.98
N ASP A 177 -19.97 16.85 4.57
CA ASP A 177 -20.96 17.84 4.23
C ASP A 177 -20.49 19.17 4.85
N GLU A 178 -20.45 20.20 4.01
CA GLU A 178 -19.98 21.57 4.25
C GLU A 178 -18.46 21.87 4.06
N ALA A 179 -18.20 22.73 3.07
CA ALA A 179 -16.90 23.29 2.74
C ALA A 179 -16.20 23.94 3.97
N PRO A 180 -14.87 23.78 4.12
CA PRO A 180 -14.20 24.21 5.35
C PRO A 180 -14.11 25.74 5.47
N ARG A 181 -14.85 26.27 6.45
CA ARG A 181 -14.53 27.56 7.09
C ARG A 181 -13.43 27.32 8.11
N TRP A 182 -12.20 27.72 7.81
CA TRP A 182 -11.12 27.62 8.77
C TRP A 182 -11.38 28.57 9.97
N ARG A 183 -11.45 28.00 11.18
CA ARG A 183 -11.13 28.72 12.43
C ARG A 183 -9.99 27.97 13.11
N VAL A 184 -8.86 28.66 13.27
CA VAL A 184 -7.70 28.16 14.00
C VAL A 184 -8.02 28.19 15.50
N ILE A 185 -7.88 27.06 16.19
CA ILE A 185 -7.79 27.01 17.66
C ILE A 185 -6.55 26.21 18.02
N SER A 186 -5.59 26.86 18.67
CA SER A 186 -4.38 26.24 19.22
C SER A 186 -4.69 25.62 20.57
N ILE A 187 -4.32 24.36 20.80
CA ILE A 187 -4.24 23.77 22.13
C ILE A 187 -3.04 22.82 22.18
N GLY A 188 -2.10 23.08 23.08
CA GLY A 188 -1.06 22.12 23.45
C GLY A 188 -1.53 21.21 24.58
N VAL A 189 -0.89 20.05 24.77
CA VAL A 189 -0.41 19.52 26.07
C VAL A 189 0.14 18.08 25.92
N ALA A 190 1.29 17.91 26.60
CA ALA A 190 2.09 16.77 27.07
C ALA A 190 1.69 15.29 26.87
N VAL A 191 2.72 14.44 26.65
CA VAL A 191 2.70 12.98 26.85
C VAL A 191 3.72 12.60 27.94
N GLN A 192 3.31 11.73 28.86
CA GLN A 192 4.02 11.34 30.09
C GLN A 192 5.19 10.35 29.89
N PRO A 193 6.18 10.28 30.81
CA PRO A 193 7.27 9.30 30.76
C PRO A 193 6.85 7.93 31.30
N GLY A 194 7.11 6.84 30.54
CA GLY A 194 6.88 5.48 31.04
C GLY A 194 6.75 4.33 30.01
N VAL A 195 6.87 4.57 28.70
CA VAL A 195 6.69 3.47 27.71
C VAL A 195 8.00 2.69 27.51
N ARG A 196 8.00 1.42 27.90
CA ARG A 196 9.07 0.46 27.56
C ARG A 196 8.87 -0.12 26.17
N VAL A 197 9.94 -0.15 25.38
CA VAL A 197 10.00 -0.75 24.04
C VAL A 197 10.42 -2.21 24.16
N TRP A 198 9.65 -3.12 23.55
CA TRP A 198 10.02 -4.52 23.39
C TRP A 198 10.81 -4.70 22.09
N SER A 199 11.99 -5.32 22.16
CA SER A 199 12.73 -5.77 20.98
C SER A 199 12.21 -7.14 20.53
N LEU A 200 11.91 -7.30 19.25
CA LEU A 200 11.70 -8.62 18.66
C LEU A 200 12.95 -9.05 17.89
N SER A 201 13.80 -9.81 18.59
CA SER A 201 14.66 -10.82 17.98
C SER A 201 13.80 -11.89 17.31
N THR A 202 14.29 -12.41 16.18
CA THR A 202 13.82 -13.62 15.45
C THR A 202 12.40 -13.58 14.89
N MET A 203 12.28 -13.27 13.60
CA MET A 203 11.13 -13.73 12.80
C MET A 203 11.28 -15.25 12.56
N PRO A 204 10.22 -16.05 12.76
CA PRO A 204 10.21 -17.43 12.30
C PRO A 204 10.09 -17.46 10.77
N ALA A 205 10.73 -18.44 10.14
CA ALA A 205 10.45 -18.80 8.76
C ALA A 205 8.95 -19.15 8.66
N ALA A 206 8.21 -18.39 7.86
CA ALA A 206 6.82 -18.70 7.58
C ALA A 206 6.77 -19.95 6.67
N VAL A 207 6.46 -21.08 7.31
CA VAL A 207 5.98 -22.30 6.69
C VAL A 207 4.50 -22.08 6.35
N GLY A 208 4.11 -22.40 5.11
CA GLY A 208 2.72 -22.63 4.73
C GLY A 208 2.22 -21.65 3.66
N GLY A 209 2.26 -22.10 2.40
CA GLY A 209 1.71 -21.37 1.27
C GLY A 209 0.22 -21.10 1.45
N VAL A 210 -0.11 -19.85 1.75
CA VAL A 210 -1.46 -19.33 1.54
C VAL A 210 -1.48 -18.87 0.08
N SER A 211 -2.21 -19.62 -0.77
CA SER A 211 -2.54 -19.17 -2.11
C SER A 211 -3.21 -17.81 -1.99
N LEU A 212 -2.54 -16.74 -2.42
CA LEU A 212 -3.19 -15.45 -2.51
C LEU A 212 -4.33 -15.51 -3.54
N PRO A 213 -5.34 -14.64 -3.39
CA PRO A 213 -6.38 -14.52 -4.38
C PRO A 213 -5.77 -14.10 -5.74
N ARG A 214 -6.08 -14.80 -6.84
CA ARG A 214 -5.72 -14.46 -8.22
C ARG A 214 -6.79 -13.59 -8.85
N VAL A 215 -6.48 -12.70 -9.77
CA VAL A 215 -7.48 -11.98 -10.58
C VAL A 215 -7.72 -12.80 -11.87
N ILE A 216 -8.85 -13.50 -11.97
CA ILE A 216 -9.19 -14.44 -13.07
C ILE A 216 -10.43 -13.93 -13.81
N THR A 217 -10.24 -13.49 -15.06
CA THR A 217 -11.36 -13.39 -16.00
C THR A 217 -11.67 -14.78 -16.58
N SER A 218 -12.93 -15.19 -16.60
CA SER A 218 -13.35 -16.27 -17.51
C SER A 218 -13.15 -15.78 -18.94
N GLN A 219 -12.21 -16.38 -19.66
CA GLN A 219 -12.26 -16.35 -21.12
C GLN A 219 -13.38 -17.29 -21.54
N ARG A 220 -14.33 -16.78 -22.33
CA ARG A 220 -15.16 -17.64 -23.18
C ARG A 220 -14.34 -18.07 -24.38
#